data_AF-X1JBE9-F1
#
_entry.id   AF-X1JBE9-F1
#
_cell.length_a   1.000
_cell.length_b   1.000
_cell.length_c   1.000
_cell.angle_alpha   90.00
_cell.angle_beta   90.00
_cell.angle_gamma   90.00
#
_symmetry.space_group_name_H-M   'P 1'
#
loop_
_entity.id
_entity.type
_entity.pdbx_description
1 polymer ?
#
loop_
_entity_poly.entity_id
_entity_poly.type
_entity_poly.pdbx_seq_one_letter_code
_entity_poly.pdbx_strand_id
1 'polypeptide(L)' 'MNYKALKCQYCKHILPSDPYTRVRCKAYPGGIPEEIMYEKIFHNKVRKGQEGDYVFTPDELYKKAFKEEKYGKES' A
#
# COMPACT_ATOMS: atom_id res chain seq x y z
N MET A 1 -13.38 -5.85 6.18
CA MET A 1 -12.16 -5.04 6.06
C MET A 1 -12.47 -3.82 5.20
N ASN A 2 -12.62 -2.64 5.81
CA ASN A 2 -12.97 -1.40 5.10
C ASN A 2 -11.73 -0.50 5.11
N TYR A 3 -10.96 -0.55 4.03
CA TYR A 3 -9.64 0.08 3.90
C TYR A 3 -9.68 1.20 2.87
N LYS A 4 -10.43 2.27 3.14
CA LYS A 4 -10.87 3.23 2.11
C LYS A 4 -9.75 3.97 1.34
N ALA A 5 -8.48 3.86 1.72
CA ALA A 5 -7.34 4.31 0.91
C ALA A 5 -6.08 3.49 1.20
N LEU A 6 -5.95 2.30 0.62
CA LEU A 6 -4.74 1.49 0.70
C LEU A 6 -3.62 2.07 -0.19
N LYS A 7 -2.93 3.11 0.30
CA LYS A 7 -1.81 3.70 -0.45
C LYS A 7 -0.57 2.81 -0.37
N CYS A 8 0.02 2.50 -1.52
CA CYS A 8 1.25 1.68 -1.61
C CYS A 8 2.39 2.21 -0.73
N GLN A 9 2.50 3.53 -0.54
CA GLN A 9 3.50 4.19 0.32
C GLN A 9 3.46 3.77 1.80
N TYR A 10 2.34 3.20 2.25
CA TYR A 10 2.14 2.76 3.62
C TYR A 10 2.31 1.26 3.80
N CYS A 11 2.64 0.54 2.73
CA CYS A 11 2.89 -0.89 2.77
C CYS A 11 4.33 -1.17 3.22
N LYS A 12 4.53 -2.10 4.16
CA LYS A 12 5.88 -2.53 4.61
C LYS A 12 6.73 -3.16 3.49
N HIS A 13 6.11 -3.56 2.39
CA HIS A 13 6.76 -4.14 1.22
C HIS A 13 7.15 -3.09 0.18
N ILE A 14 6.77 -1.84 0.41
CA ILE A 14 7.28 -0.72 -0.36
C ILE A 14 8.74 -0.51 0.02
N LEU A 15 9.59 -0.49 -0.99
CA LEU A 15 10.98 -0.16 -0.84
C LEU A 15 11.11 1.35 -0.98
N PRO A 16 11.93 2.01 -0.16
CA PRO A 16 12.25 3.42 -0.38
C PRO A 16 12.82 3.54 -1.79
N SER A 17 12.09 4.22 -2.67
CA SER A 17 12.58 4.59 -3.98
C SER A 17 13.29 5.92 -3.86
N ASP A 18 14.36 6.09 -4.65
CA ASP A 18 15.07 7.35 -4.81
C ASP A 18 14.05 8.47 -5.10
N PRO A 19 14.23 9.71 -4.58
CA PRO A 19 13.26 10.81 -4.70
C PRO A 19 12.86 11.15 -6.15
N TYR A 20 13.62 10.68 -7.15
CA TYR A 20 13.34 10.85 -8.57
C TYR A 20 12.75 9.60 -9.25
N THR A 21 12.68 8.46 -8.54
CA THR A 21 12.32 7.16 -9.12
C THR A 21 10.99 6.63 -8.57
N ARG A 22 10.27 5.99 -9.47
CA ARG A 22 8.96 5.37 -9.25
C ARG A 22 9.00 4.47 -8.00
N VAL A 23 7.93 4.52 -7.22
CA VAL A 23 7.69 3.67 -6.05
C VAL A 23 8.00 2.20 -6.39
N ARG A 24 8.98 1.60 -5.69
CA ARG A 24 9.40 0.21 -5.91
C ARG A 24 8.72 -0.69 -4.88
N CYS A 25 8.08 -1.76 -5.33
CA CYS A 25 7.40 -2.73 -4.47
C CYS A 25 8.02 -4.12 -4.66
N LYS A 26 8.23 -4.86 -3.56
CA LYS A 26 8.70 -6.26 -3.64
C LYS A 26 7.78 -7.17 -4.46
N ALA A 27 6.46 -6.92 -4.41
CA ALA A 27 5.50 -7.69 -5.19
C ALA A 27 5.55 -7.38 -6.70
N TYR A 28 6.05 -6.20 -7.08
CA TYR A 28 6.07 -5.74 -8.46
C TYR A 28 7.43 -5.08 -8.78
N PRO A 29 8.52 -5.86 -8.88
CA PRO A 29 9.86 -5.33 -9.11
C PRO A 29 10.00 -4.62 -10.47
N GLY A 30 9.17 -4.98 -11.45
CA GLY A 30 9.08 -4.35 -12.77
C GLY A 30 8.19 -3.10 -12.84
N GLY A 31 7.55 -2.72 -11.73
CA GLY A 31 6.63 -1.58 -11.65
C GLY A 31 5.24 -1.97 -11.19
N ILE A 32 4.66 -1.16 -10.29
CA ILE A 32 3.32 -1.38 -9.75
C ILE A 32 2.28 -1.12 -10.86
N PRO A 33 1.36 -2.06 -11.14
CA PRO A 33 0.26 -1.84 -12.07
C PRO A 33 -0.53 -0.57 -11.71
N GLU A 34 -0.86 0.26 -12.70
CA GLU A 34 -1.56 1.55 -12.48
C GLU A 34 -2.86 1.36 -11.69
N GLU A 35 -3.59 0.28 -11.94
CA GLU A 35 -4.82 -0.03 -11.22
C GLU A 35 -4.60 -0.28 -9.72
N ILE A 36 -3.43 -0.77 -9.30
CA ILE A 36 -3.05 -0.92 -7.89
C ILE A 36 -2.51 0.41 -7.35
N MET A 37 -1.66 1.08 -8.14
CA MET A 37 -1.03 2.34 -7.75
C MET A 37 -2.05 3.46 -7.51
N TYR A 38 -3.07 3.54 -8.36
CA TYR A 38 -4.18 4.50 -8.25
C TYR A 38 -5.38 3.97 -7.47
N GLU A 39 -5.20 2.89 -6.70
CA GLU A 39 -6.22 2.35 -5.79
C GLU A 39 -7.55 1.95 -6.47
N LYS A 40 -7.54 1.73 -7.79
CA LYS A 40 -8.69 1.19 -8.55
C LYS A 40 -9.00 -0.24 -8.14
N ILE A 41 -7.98 -0.98 -7.73
CA ILE A 41 -8.08 -2.32 -7.19
C ILE A 41 -7.25 -2.49 -5.91
N PHE A 42 -7.76 -3.27 -4.96
CA PHE A 42 -7.03 -3.57 -3.74
C PHE A 42 -6.04 -4.72 -3.94
N HIS A 43 -4.84 -4.57 -3.37
CA HIS A 43 -3.80 -5.59 -3.31
C HIS A 43 -3.86 -6.36 -1.98
N ASN A 44 -5.05 -6.85 -1.61
CA ASN A 44 -5.31 -7.60 -0.38
C ASN A 44 -5.22 -9.13 -0.56
N LYS A 45 -4.92 -9.59 -1.78
CA LYS A 45 -4.76 -10.99 -2.15
C LYS A 45 -3.67 -11.12 -3.21
N VAL A 46 -3.05 -12.30 -3.29
CA VAL A 46 -2.06 -12.63 -4.31
C VAL A 46 -2.69 -12.52 -5.69
N ARG A 47 -1.99 -11.90 -6.63
CA ARG A 47 -2.44 -11.68 -8.02
C ARG A 47 -1.48 -12.31 -9.01
N LYS A 48 -2.01 -12.72 -10.17
CA LYS A 48 -1.19 -13.23 -11.28
C LYS A 48 -0.24 -12.11 -11.75
N GLY A 49 1.04 -12.44 -11.89
CA GLY A 49 2.07 -11.50 -12.36
C GLY A 49 2.75 -10.69 -11.25
N GLN A 50 2.40 -10.90 -9.98
CA GLN A 50 3.22 -10.42 -8.87
C GLN A 50 4.33 -11.42 -8.53
N GLU A 51 5.40 -10.95 -7.91
CA GLU A 51 6.47 -11.78 -7.33
C GLU A 51 6.13 -12.16 -5.88
N GLY A 52 6.25 -13.44 -5.55
CA GLY A 52 5.96 -13.97 -4.22
C GLY A 52 4.50 -13.82 -3.78
N ASP A 53 4.27 -13.99 -2.48
CA ASP A 53 2.95 -13.90 -1.83
C ASP A 53 2.72 -12.54 -1.12
N TYR A 54 3.54 -11.54 -1.46
CA TYR A 54 3.45 -10.21 -0.87
C TYR A 54 2.11 -9.55 -1.21
N VAL A 55 1.32 -9.27 -0.19
CA VAL A 55 0.07 -8.49 -0.25
C VAL A 55 0.21 -7.24 0.61
N PHE A 56 -0.65 -6.25 0.37
CA PHE A 56 -0.69 -5.03 1.17
C PHE A 56 -0.65 -5.37 2.66
N THR A 57 0.41 -4.94 3.32
CA THR A 57 0.57 -5.09 4.76
C THR A 57 0.99 -3.74 5.31
N PRO A 58 0.14 -3.09 6.12
CA PRO A 58 0.42 -1.75 6.59
C PRO A 58 1.65 -1.73 7.50
N ASP A 59 2.50 -0.73 7.34
CA ASP A 59 3.58 -0.42 8.27
C ASP A 59 3.03 0.26 9.54
N GLU A 60 3.84 0.38 10.58
CA GLU A 60 3.53 1.10 11.82
C GLU A 60 3.15 2.56 11.57
N LEU A 61 3.70 3.20 10.53
CA LEU A 61 3.31 4.56 10.10
C LEU A 61 1.85 4.64 9.64
N TYR A 62 1.33 3.62 8.97
CA TYR A 62 -0.09 3.55 8.58
C TYR A 62 -0.99 3.45 9.82
N LYS A 63 -0.59 2.62 10.79
CA LYS A 63 -1.35 2.45 12.03
C LYS A 63 -1.43 3.74 12.83
N LYS A 64 -0.41 4.59 12.77
CA LYS A 64 -0.41 5.93 13.40
C LYS A 64 -1.27 6.92 12.59
N ALA A 65 -1.03 7.05 11.29
CA ALA A 65 -1.75 7.99 10.43
C ALA A 65 -3.27 7.75 10.37
N PHE A 66 -3.72 6.50 10.49
CA PHE A 66 -5.14 6.14 10.44
C PHE A 66 -5.75 5.80 11.82
N LYS A 67 -4.98 5.88 12.93
CA LYS A 67 -5.56 5.80 14.28
C LYS A 67 -6.34 7.07 14.64
N GLU A 68 -5.91 8.22 14.13
CA GLU A 68 -6.51 9.51 14.46
C GLU A 68 -7.81 9.80 13.69
N GLU A 69 -8.02 9.17 12.53
CA GLU A 69 -9.28 9.31 11.78
C GLU A 69 -10.46 8.59 12.47
N LYS A 70 -10.20 7.69 13.43
CA LYS A 70 -11.23 7.02 14.24
C LYS A 70 -11.53 7.67 15.59
N TYR A 71 -10.73 8.63 16.05
CA TYR A 71 -10.92 9.31 17.34
C TYR A 71 -11.14 10.83 17.20
N GLY A 72 -11.29 11.36 15.97
CA GLY A 72 -11.60 12.77 15.69
C GLY A 72 -13.06 13.07 15.36
N LYS A 73 -14.00 12.16 15.63
CA LYS A 73 -15.45 12.41 15.54
C LYS A 73 -16.19 11.82 16.74
N GLU A 74 -15.80 12.24 17.93
CA GLU A 74 -16.71 12.33 19.07
C GLU A 74 -16.51 13.71 19.70
N SER A 75 -17.28 14.68 19.22
CA SER A 75 -17.59 15.94 19.89
C SER A 75 -18.97 16.37 19.44
#